data_AF-A0A6I5WW13-F1
#
_entry.id   AF-A0A6I5WW13-F1
#
_cell.length_a   1.000
_cell.length_b   1.000
_cell.length_c   1.000
_cell.angle_alpha   90.00
_cell.angle_beta   90.00
_cell.angle_gamma   90.00
#
_symmetry.space_group_name_H-M   'P 1'
#
loop_
_entity.id
_entity.type
_entity.pdbx_description
1 polymer ?
#
loop_
_entity_poly.entity_id
_entity_poly.type
_entity_poly.pdbx_seq_one_letter_code
_entity_poly.pdbx_strand_id
1 'polypeptide(L)'
;MGEMVTIPAAEYQALLGAATNLADLRAHDRAMAAIARGDEELVPAAFAKRLIAGESPVRVWRELRGLTQAALAATSGVNRVQIANIESGAKSGSVATLRKLADALGVGLDDLA
;
A
#
# COMPACT_ATOMS: atom_id res chain seq x y z
N MET A 1 20.01 -25.13 -31.69
CA MET A 1 21.05 -25.14 -30.65
C MET A 1 21.27 -23.69 -30.26
N GLY A 2 21.12 -23.31 -28.98
CA GLY A 2 21.41 -21.93 -28.55
C GLY A 2 22.92 -21.66 -28.55
N GLU A 3 23.32 -20.42 -28.80
CA GLU A 3 24.70 -19.96 -28.66
C GLU A 3 25.05 -19.86 -27.17
N MET A 4 26.21 -20.42 -26.76
CA MET A 4 26.65 -20.45 -25.36
C MET A 4 27.83 -19.51 -25.17
N VAL A 5 27.75 -18.67 -24.14
CA VAL A 5 28.84 -17.79 -23.71
C VAL A 5 29.35 -18.26 -22.34
N THR A 6 30.66 -18.43 -22.21
CA THR A 6 31.32 -18.84 -20.96
C THR A 6 32.06 -17.65 -20.36
N ILE A 7 31.74 -17.30 -19.11
CA ILE A 7 32.37 -16.21 -18.36
C ILE A 7 32.82 -16.69 -16.97
N PRO A 8 33.78 -16.02 -16.32
CA PRO A 8 34.15 -16.29 -14.93
C PRO A 8 32.94 -16.15 -13.98
N ALA A 9 32.90 -16.99 -12.94
CA ALA A 9 31.80 -16.95 -11.97
C ALA A 9 31.64 -15.57 -11.30
N ALA A 10 32.74 -14.86 -11.00
CA ALA A 10 32.69 -13.52 -10.43
C ALA A 10 32.02 -12.51 -11.36
N GLU A 11 32.26 -12.61 -12.67
CA GLU A 11 31.64 -11.74 -13.68
C GLU A 11 30.15 -12.04 -13.84
N TYR A 12 29.77 -13.33 -13.83
CA TYR A 12 28.36 -13.73 -13.80
C TYR A 12 27.63 -13.18 -12.57
N GLN A 13 28.23 -13.26 -11.38
CA GLN A 13 27.65 -12.69 -10.17
C GLN A 13 27.54 -11.16 -10.23
N ALA A 14 28.54 -10.48 -10.82
CA ALA A 14 28.47 -9.03 -11.03
C ALA A 14 27.33 -8.65 -11.99
N LEU A 15 27.10 -9.42 -13.05
CA LEU A 15 25.97 -9.22 -13.98
C LEU A 15 24.62 -9.44 -13.30
N LEU A 16 24.48 -10.48 -12.46
CA LEU A 16 23.28 -10.68 -11.66
C LEU A 16 23.04 -9.50 -10.70
N GLY A 17 24.07 -9.03 -10.01
CA GLY A 17 23.97 -7.87 -9.13
C GLY A 17 23.56 -6.60 -9.87
N ALA A 18 24.14 -6.35 -11.05
CA ALA A 18 23.77 -5.22 -11.89
C ALA A 18 22.31 -5.32 -12.37
N ALA A 19 21.83 -6.51 -12.71
CA ALA A 19 20.44 -6.74 -13.09
C ALA A 19 19.47 -6.45 -11.94
N THR A 20 19.80 -6.88 -10.71
CA THR A 20 19.01 -6.56 -9.50
C THR A 20 18.98 -5.06 -9.24
N ASN A 21 20.13 -4.39 -9.24
CA ASN A 21 20.21 -2.94 -9.02
C ASN A 21 19.39 -2.16 -10.06
N LEU A 22 19.40 -2.62 -11.33
CA LEU A 22 18.59 -2.01 -12.38
C LEU A 22 17.08 -2.20 -12.12
N ALA A 23 16.66 -3.34 -11.57
CA ALA A 23 15.27 -3.56 -11.20
C ALA A 23 14.82 -2.60 -10.09
N ASP A 24 15.66 -2.36 -9.08
CA ASP A 24 15.40 -1.43 -7.98
C ASP A 24 15.28 0.01 -8.47
N LEU A 25 16.23 0.47 -9.32
CA LEU A 25 16.17 1.80 -9.94
C LEU A 25 14.89 1.98 -10.75
N ARG A 26 14.50 0.98 -11.54
CA ARG A 26 13.25 1.03 -12.31
C ARG A 26 12.01 1.07 -11.42
N ALA A 27 12.03 0.38 -10.27
CA ALA A 27 10.93 0.42 -9.31
C ALA A 27 10.78 1.81 -8.69
N HIS A 28 11.90 2.41 -8.29
CA HIS A 28 11.96 3.79 -7.82
C HIS A 28 11.42 4.78 -8.87
N ASP A 29 11.87 4.68 -10.13
CA ASP A 29 11.45 5.61 -11.19
C ASP A 29 9.94 5.51 -11.46
N ARG A 30 9.37 4.30 -11.41
CA ARG A 30 7.91 4.11 -11.54
C ARG A 30 7.14 4.76 -10.39
N ALA A 31 7.59 4.57 -9.15
CA ALA A 31 6.95 5.16 -7.98
C ALA A 31 7.02 6.70 -8.03
N MET A 32 8.19 7.26 -8.34
CA MET A 32 8.37 8.70 -8.48
C MET A 32 7.50 9.29 -9.60
N ALA A 33 7.37 8.58 -10.72
CA ALA A 33 6.48 9.00 -11.80
C ALA A 33 4.99 8.95 -11.39
N ALA A 34 4.57 7.96 -10.60
CA ALA A 34 3.19 7.86 -10.08
C ALA A 34 2.88 9.01 -9.11
N ILE A 35 3.80 9.31 -8.19
CA ILE A 35 3.71 10.48 -7.29
C ILE A 35 3.63 11.79 -8.10
N ALA A 36 4.47 11.95 -9.12
CA ALA A 36 4.47 13.15 -9.96
C ALA A 36 3.16 13.31 -10.76
N ARG A 37 2.49 12.21 -11.14
CA ARG A 37 1.17 12.24 -11.77
C ARG A 37 0.01 12.45 -10.78
N GLY A 38 0.27 12.30 -9.48
CA GLY A 38 -0.76 12.34 -8.44
C GLY A 38 -1.56 11.05 -8.30
N ASP A 39 -1.10 9.95 -8.92
CA ASP A 39 -1.74 8.62 -8.80
C ASP A 39 -1.46 7.99 -7.43
N GLU A 40 -0.35 8.39 -6.78
CA GLU A 40 0.07 7.93 -5.46
C GLU A 40 0.35 9.10 -4.51
N GLU A 41 0.07 8.91 -3.22
CA GLU A 41 0.32 9.89 -2.16
C GLU A 41 1.53 9.48 -1.31
N LEU A 42 2.33 10.47 -0.90
CA LEU A 42 3.37 10.28 0.11
C LEU A 42 2.75 10.15 1.52
N VAL A 43 2.87 8.97 2.12
CA VAL A 43 2.40 8.72 3.49
C VAL A 43 3.49 9.14 4.50
N PRO A 44 3.17 9.96 5.51
CA PRO A 44 4.14 10.31 6.54
C PRO A 44 4.67 9.06 7.28
N ALA A 45 5.97 9.04 7.56
CA ALA A 45 6.64 7.86 8.10
C ALA A 45 6.01 7.30 9.39
N ALA A 46 5.41 8.15 10.23
CA ALA A 46 4.71 7.71 11.43
C ALA A 46 3.49 6.82 11.13
N PHE A 47 2.74 7.12 10.07
CA PHE A 47 1.59 6.32 9.64
C PHE A 47 2.02 5.07 8.88
N ALA A 48 3.02 5.19 7.98
CA ALA A 48 3.58 4.04 7.28
C ALA A 48 4.11 2.96 8.25
N LYS A 49 4.81 3.37 9.31
CA LYS A 49 5.30 2.44 10.35
C LYS A 49 4.17 1.68 11.05
N ARG A 50 3.00 2.31 11.24
CA ARG A 50 1.84 1.68 11.86
C ARG A 50 1.21 0.62 10.96
N LEU A 51 1.09 0.92 9.65
CA LEU A 51 0.66 -0.06 8.65
C LEU A 51 1.61 -1.26 8.62
N ILE A 52 2.92 -1.00 8.57
CA ILE A 52 3.96 -2.05 8.58
C ILE A 52 3.92 -2.88 9.87
N ALA A 53 3.59 -2.26 11.00
CA ALA A 53 3.43 -2.95 12.28
C ALA A 53 2.14 -3.80 12.38
N GLY A 54 1.28 -3.79 11.35
CA GLY A 54 0.05 -4.57 11.29
C GLY A 54 -1.13 -3.94 12.03
N GLU A 55 -1.08 -2.63 12.33
CA GLU A 55 -2.27 -1.93 12.82
C GLU A 55 -3.36 -1.91 11.74
N SER A 56 -4.64 -1.88 12.14
CA SER A 56 -5.76 -1.85 11.20
C SER A 56 -5.59 -0.74 10.15
N PRO A 57 -5.50 -1.08 8.85
CA PRO A 57 -5.29 -0.08 7.82
C PRO A 57 -6.39 0.97 7.77
N VAL A 58 -7.65 0.56 7.97
CA VAL A 58 -8.81 1.47 8.04
C VAL A 58 -8.60 2.53 9.11
N ARG A 59 -8.11 2.14 10.30
CA ARG A 59 -7.85 3.08 11.39
C ARG A 59 -6.72 4.05 11.03
N VAL A 60 -5.61 3.54 10.52
CA VAL A 60 -4.43 4.35 10.21
C VAL A 60 -4.76 5.38 9.15
N TRP A 61 -5.42 4.97 8.06
CA TRP A 61 -5.88 5.88 7.01
C TRP A 61 -6.92 6.88 7.51
N ARG A 62 -7.89 6.44 8.33
CA ARG A 62 -8.88 7.35 8.92
C ARG A 62 -8.22 8.46 9.74
N GLU A 63 -7.27 8.10 10.60
CA GLU A 63 -6.54 9.06 11.42
C GLU A 63 -5.62 9.97 10.57
N LEU A 64 -5.02 9.45 9.49
CA LEU A 64 -4.26 10.26 8.54
C LEU A 64 -5.13 11.32 7.86
N ARG A 65 -6.40 10.99 7.54
CA ARG A 65 -7.39 11.95 7.03
C ARG A 65 -8.00 12.85 8.11
N GLY A 66 -7.62 12.70 9.37
CA GLY A 66 -8.17 13.47 10.49
C GLY A 66 -9.64 13.16 10.81
N LEU A 67 -10.15 12.00 10.37
CA LEU A 67 -11.55 11.63 10.52
C LEU A 67 -11.83 10.90 11.84
N THR A 68 -12.99 11.16 12.44
CA THR A 68 -13.54 10.31 13.50
C THR A 68 -14.25 9.10 12.88
N GLN A 69 -14.50 8.04 13.65
CA GLN A 69 -15.31 6.90 13.17
C GLN A 69 -16.71 7.34 12.73
N ALA A 70 -17.29 8.34 13.41
CA ALA A 70 -18.59 8.90 13.04
C ALA A 70 -18.52 9.69 11.72
N ALA A 71 -17.45 10.45 11.50
CA ALA A 71 -17.24 11.17 10.25
C ALA A 71 -17.05 10.20 9.07
N LEU A 72 -16.23 9.15 9.25
CA LEU A 72 -16.06 8.11 8.23
C LEU A 72 -17.35 7.35 7.95
N ALA A 73 -18.16 7.06 8.98
CA ALA A 73 -19.48 6.46 8.79
C ALA A 73 -20.39 7.34 7.92
N ALA A 74 -20.40 8.65 8.18
CA ALA A 74 -21.21 9.60 7.43
C ALA A 74 -20.77 9.70 5.96
N THR A 75 -19.46 9.71 5.67
CA THR A 75 -18.95 9.84 4.30
C THR A 75 -19.00 8.54 3.50
N SER A 76 -18.77 7.39 4.14
CA SER A 76 -18.78 6.07 3.47
C SER A 76 -20.17 5.43 3.37
N GLY A 77 -21.13 5.87 4.19
CA GLY A 77 -22.42 5.19 4.37
C GLY A 77 -22.30 3.82 5.07
N VAL A 78 -21.17 3.51 5.70
CA VAL A 78 -20.97 2.30 6.51
C VAL A 78 -21.33 2.59 7.97
N ASN A 79 -21.95 1.62 8.64
CA ASN A 79 -22.34 1.77 10.04
C ASN A 79 -21.11 1.98 10.96
N ARG A 80 -21.16 2.96 11.88
CA ARG A 80 -20.06 3.26 12.82
C ARG A 80 -19.61 2.03 13.64
N VAL A 81 -20.53 1.19 14.09
CA VAL A 81 -20.21 -0.04 14.84
C VAL A 81 -19.46 -1.04 13.96
N GLN A 82 -19.82 -1.11 12.68
CA GLN A 82 -19.11 -1.96 11.72
C GLN A 82 -17.68 -1.45 11.49
N ILE A 83 -17.49 -0.13 11.38
CA ILE A 83 -16.16 0.48 11.30
C ILE A 83 -15.35 0.14 12.56
N ALA A 84 -15.91 0.32 13.75
CA ALA A 84 -15.22 0.00 15.00
C ALA A 84 -14.81 -1.48 15.10
N ASN A 85 -15.65 -2.40 14.62
CA ASN A 85 -15.34 -3.83 14.58
C ASN A 85 -14.24 -4.20 13.57
N ILE A 86 -14.16 -3.46 12.46
CA ILE A 86 -13.07 -3.60 11.48
C ILE A 86 -11.77 -3.05 12.07
N GLU A 87 -11.83 -1.88 12.72
CA GLU A 87 -10.65 -1.24 13.33
C GLU A 87 -10.07 -2.03 14.52
N SER A 88 -10.90 -2.80 15.22
CA SER A 88 -10.45 -3.66 16.32
C SER A 88 -9.91 -5.02 15.86
N GLY A 89 -10.01 -5.34 14.57
CA GLY A 89 -9.65 -6.65 14.03
C GLY A 89 -10.64 -7.77 14.36
N ALA A 90 -11.79 -7.44 14.97
CA ALA A 90 -12.80 -8.43 15.33
C ALA A 90 -13.51 -9.05 14.11
N LYS A 91 -13.63 -8.29 13.01
CA LYS A 91 -14.18 -8.75 11.73
C LYS A 91 -13.50 -8.07 10.55
N SER A 92 -12.93 -8.86 9.63
CA SER A 92 -12.58 -8.38 8.29
C SER A 92 -13.89 -8.07 7.56
N GLY A 93 -14.14 -6.79 7.27
CA GLY A 93 -15.37 -6.36 6.58
C GLY A 93 -15.54 -7.07 5.25
N SER A 94 -16.76 -7.13 4.71
CA SER A 94 -16.96 -7.63 3.34
C SER A 94 -16.23 -6.76 2.33
N VAL A 95 -15.86 -7.32 1.18
CA VAL A 95 -15.22 -6.56 0.08
C VAL A 95 -16.02 -5.31 -0.29
N ALA A 96 -17.36 -5.43 -0.35
CA ALA A 96 -18.24 -4.30 -0.61
C ALA A 96 -18.17 -3.20 0.47
N THR A 97 -17.96 -3.59 1.74
CA THR A 97 -17.76 -2.63 2.84
C THR A 97 -16.40 -1.95 2.70
N LEU A 98 -15.34 -2.73 2.50
CA LEU A 98 -13.98 -2.19 2.35
C LEU A 98 -13.89 -1.26 1.14
N ARG A 99 -14.59 -1.55 0.03
CA ARG A 99 -14.67 -0.66 -1.13
C ARG A 99 -15.25 0.71 -0.75
N LYS A 100 -16.38 0.75 -0.05
CA LYS A 100 -16.99 2.01 0.42
C LYS A 100 -16.07 2.81 1.35
N LEU A 101 -15.34 2.12 2.22
CA LEU A 101 -14.38 2.76 3.12
C LEU A 101 -13.17 3.29 2.34
N ALA A 102 -12.64 2.53 1.38
CA ALA A 102 -11.54 2.93 0.51
C ALA A 102 -11.90 4.18 -0.29
N ASP A 103 -13.09 4.20 -0.89
CA ASP A 103 -13.60 5.36 -1.63
C ASP A 103 -13.73 6.60 -0.74
N ALA A 104 -14.25 6.45 0.49
CA ALA A 104 -14.38 7.55 1.43
C ALA A 104 -13.03 8.07 1.99
N LEU A 105 -12.01 7.21 2.00
CA LEU A 105 -10.65 7.56 2.45
C LEU A 105 -9.74 8.02 1.30
N GLY A 106 -10.18 7.85 0.05
CA GLY A 106 -9.41 8.18 -1.15
C GLY A 106 -8.20 7.27 -1.33
N VAL A 107 -8.36 5.97 -1.08
CA VAL A 107 -7.29 4.96 -1.21
C VAL A 107 -7.75 3.76 -2.04
N GLY A 108 -6.81 2.93 -2.47
CA GLY A 108 -7.11 1.67 -3.15
C GLY A 108 -7.79 0.67 -2.22
N LEU A 109 -8.45 -0.34 -2.79
CA LEU A 109 -8.98 -1.44 -1.98
C LEU A 109 -7.84 -2.22 -1.30
N ASP A 110 -6.73 -2.39 -2.01
CA ASP A 110 -5.55 -3.13 -1.55
C ASP A 110 -4.86 -2.43 -0.36
N ASP A 111 -5.09 -1.12 -0.18
CA ASP A 111 -4.61 -0.37 0.98
C ASP A 111 -5.38 -0.73 2.27
N LEU A 112 -6.51 -1.44 2.17
CA LEU A 112 -7.36 -1.84 3.29
C LEU A 112 -7.48 -3.37 3.49
N ALA A 113 -6.91 -4.17 2.60
CA ALA A 113 -7.07 -5.63 2.54
C ALA A 113 -6.03 -6.40 3.36
#